data_AF-A0A957UI79-F1
#
_entry.id   AF-A0A957UI79-F1
#
_cell.length_a   1.000
_cell.length_b   1.000
_cell.length_c   1.000
_cell.angle_alpha   90.00
_cell.angle_beta   90.00
_cell.angle_gamma   90.00
#
_symmetry.space_group_name_H-M   'P 1'
#
loop_
_entity.id
_entity.type
_entity.pdbx_description
1 polymer ?
#
loop_
_entity_poly.entity_id
_entity_poly.type
_entity_poly.pdbx_seq_one_letter_code
_entity_poly.pdbx_strand_id
1 'polypeptide(L)'
;MKRYTHLLIGLLVSAFFIYFMILPGLRLAEVGQTLREANYWWIIPGVMVYFVGLWARAWRWHYALRHLKPVPVARLYPLVCIGYFGNNVYPLRAGEFIRSYVLRQQEQIPFTSSLATVFIERIFDGLVMLLFVFLALPFAP
;
A
#
# COMPACT_ATOMS: atom_id res chain seq x y z
N MET A 1 -21.81 -16.58 5.75
CA MET A 1 -22.75 -15.64 5.09
C MET A 1 -22.37 -14.15 5.25
N LYS A 2 -21.91 -13.67 6.42
CA LYS A 2 -21.52 -12.25 6.64
C LYS A 2 -20.37 -11.70 5.76
N ARG A 3 -19.52 -12.56 5.16
CA ARG A 3 -18.39 -12.13 4.33
C ARG A 3 -18.80 -11.69 2.91
N TYR A 4 -19.86 -12.28 2.37
CA TYR A 4 -20.38 -11.91 1.05
C TYR A 4 -21.17 -10.61 1.08
N THR A 5 -21.86 -10.31 2.19
CA THR A 5 -22.60 -9.05 2.35
C THR A 5 -21.69 -7.82 2.32
N HIS A 6 -20.49 -7.88 2.94
CA HIS A 6 -19.54 -6.76 2.86
C HIS A 6 -18.97 -6.55 1.46
N LEU A 7 -18.73 -7.63 0.70
CA LEU A 7 -18.32 -7.54 -0.69
C LEU A 7 -19.43 -6.98 -1.57
N LEU A 8 -20.68 -7.45 -1.38
CA LEU A 8 -21.84 -6.99 -2.14
C LEU A 8 -22.14 -5.50 -1.89
N ILE A 9 -22.05 -5.07 -0.63
CA ILE A 9 -22.21 -3.66 -0.25
C ILE A 9 -21.11 -2.81 -0.89
N GLY A 10 -19.85 -3.24 -0.83
CA GLY A 10 -18.75 -2.54 -1.48
C GLY A 10 -18.93 -2.42 -3.01
N LEU A 11 -19.45 -3.48 -3.63
CA LEU A 11 -19.72 -3.52 -5.08
C LEU A 11 -20.90 -2.60 -5.46
N LEU A 12 -21.97 -2.60 -4.67
CA LEU A 12 -23.12 -1.70 -4.85
C LEU A 12 -22.75 -0.23 -4.65
N VAL A 13 -21.96 0.09 -3.62
CA VAL A 13 -21.47 1.45 -3.36
C VAL A 13 -20.56 1.90 -4.51
N SER A 14 -19.63 1.06 -4.95
CA SER A 14 -18.76 1.38 -6.08
C SER A 14 -19.55 1.61 -7.36
N ALA A 15 -20.54 0.76 -7.66
CA ALA A 15 -21.42 0.91 -8.82
C ALA A 15 -22.26 2.19 -8.75
N PHE A 16 -22.78 2.53 -7.56
CA PHE A 16 -23.52 3.77 -7.33
C PHE A 16 -22.65 5.00 -7.61
N PHE A 17 -21.44 5.07 -7.06
CA PHE A 17 -20.53 6.20 -7.32
C PHE A 17 -20.12 6.29 -8.79
N ILE A 18 -19.84 5.17 -9.45
CA ILE A 18 -19.49 5.18 -10.88
C ILE A 18 -20.67 5.67 -11.72
N TYR A 19 -21.88 5.19 -11.44
CA TYR A 19 -23.09 5.56 -12.19
C TYR A 19 -23.53 7.00 -11.94
N PHE A 20 -23.53 7.47 -10.69
CA PHE A 20 -24.05 8.79 -10.33
C PHE A 20 -23.03 9.92 -10.46
N MET A 21 -21.74 9.66 -10.22
CA MET A 21 -20.73 10.71 -10.15
C MET A 21 -19.84 10.77 -11.40
N ILE A 22 -19.49 9.62 -11.98
CA ILE A 22 -18.52 9.56 -13.09
C ILE A 22 -19.24 9.62 -14.43
N LEU A 23 -20.24 8.77 -14.66
CA LEU A 23 -20.94 8.66 -15.95
C LEU A 23 -21.61 9.94 -16.49
N PRO A 24 -22.19 10.85 -15.67
CA PRO A 24 -22.83 12.07 -16.20
C PRO A 24 -21.83 13.12 -16.71
N GLY A 25 -20.57 13.09 -16.26
CA GLY A 25 -19.53 14.07 -16.61
C GLY A 25 -18.41 13.52 -17.50
N LEU A 26 -18.31 12.19 -17.66
CA LEU A 26 -17.18 11.56 -18.33
C LEU A 26 -17.44 11.41 -19.84
N ARG A 27 -16.95 12.36 -20.63
CA ARG A 27 -16.83 12.18 -22.08
C ARG A 27 -15.65 11.26 -22.36
N LEU A 28 -15.92 9.98 -22.60
CA LEU A 28 -14.90 8.96 -22.92
C LEU A 28 -13.96 9.38 -24.06
N ALA A 29 -14.45 10.20 -25.00
CA ALA A 29 -13.64 10.78 -26.07
C ALA A 29 -12.54 11.73 -25.54
N GLU A 30 -12.85 12.57 -24.54
CA GLU A 30 -11.89 13.49 -23.92
C GLU A 30 -10.83 12.75 -23.10
N VAL A 31 -11.18 11.61 -22.48
CA VAL A 31 -10.22 10.74 -21.77
C VAL A 31 -9.18 10.17 -22.74
N GLY A 32 -9.60 9.66 -23.90
CA GLY A 32 -8.70 9.12 -24.92
C GLY A 32 -7.75 10.17 -25.51
N GLN A 33 -8.25 11.40 -25.66
CA GLN A 33 -7.47 12.53 -26.16
C GLN A 33 -6.45 13.01 -25.11
N THR A 34 -6.89 13.13 -23.85
CA THR A 34 -6.02 13.50 -22.71
C THR A 34 -4.92 12.46 -22.48
N LEU A 35 -5.21 11.17 -22.64
CA LEU A 35 -4.19 10.12 -22.56
C LEU A 35 -3.13 10.25 -23.66
N ARG A 36 -3.50 10.66 -24.88
CA ARG A 36 -2.55 10.85 -25.99
C ARG A 36 -1.70 12.10 -25.84
N GLU A 37 -2.26 13.17 -25.27
CA GLU A 37 -1.56 14.44 -25.04
C GLU A 37 -0.76 14.45 -23.73
N ALA A 38 -0.99 13.46 -22.85
CA ALA A 38 -0.30 13.34 -21.57
C ALA A 38 1.21 13.16 -21.77
N ASN A 39 1.98 13.97 -21.03
CA ASN A 39 3.43 13.86 -21.06
C ASN A 39 3.91 12.70 -20.17
N TYR A 40 4.19 11.56 -20.80
CA TYR A 40 4.66 10.35 -20.14
C TYR A 40 6.04 10.50 -19.45
N TRP A 41 6.78 11.58 -19.69
CA TRP A 41 8.04 11.84 -18.96
C TRP A 41 7.84 11.90 -17.44
N TRP A 42 6.66 12.35 -16.98
CA TRP A 42 6.34 12.42 -15.55
C TRP A 42 6.19 11.06 -14.86
N ILE A 43 6.03 9.98 -15.63
CA ILE A 43 6.00 8.63 -15.06
C ILE A 43 7.36 8.26 -14.48
N ILE A 44 8.45 8.67 -15.12
CA ILE A 44 9.82 8.32 -14.70
C ILE A 44 10.11 8.79 -13.27
N PRO A 45 9.96 10.09 -12.91
CA PRO A 45 10.18 10.52 -11.54
C PRO A 45 9.16 9.90 -10.57
N GLY A 46 7.92 9.66 -10.98
CA GLY A 46 6.92 8.97 -10.15
C GLY A 46 7.34 7.55 -9.79
N VAL A 47 7.83 6.78 -10.76
CA VAL A 47 8.35 5.43 -10.56
C VAL A 47 9.61 5.44 -9.70
N MET A 48 10.52 6.39 -9.92
CA MET A 48 11.71 6.56 -9.09
C MET A 48 11.36 6.83 -7.64
N VAL A 49 10.45 7.79 -7.38
CA VAL A 49 9.98 8.10 -6.02
C VAL A 49 9.29 6.89 -5.38
N TYR A 50 8.53 6.10 -6.16
CA TYR A 50 7.90 4.88 -5.67
C TYR A 50 8.94 3.84 -5.21
N PHE A 51 9.96 3.57 -6.02
CA PHE A 51 11.02 2.62 -5.64
C PHE A 51 11.87 3.10 -4.46
N VAL A 52 12.15 4.40 -4.39
CA VAL A 52 12.81 5.02 -3.23
C VAL A 52 11.93 4.87 -1.97
N GLY A 53 10.62 5.05 -2.10
CA GLY A 53 9.66 4.82 -1.04
C GLY A 53 9.63 3.37 -0.55
N LEU A 54 9.72 2.39 -1.47
CA LEU A 54 9.87 0.98 -1.11
C LEU A 54 11.18 0.70 -0.38
N TRP A 55 12.26 1.36 -0.79
CA TRP A 55 13.56 1.21 -0.13
C TRP A 55 13.55 1.80 1.29
N ALA A 56 12.99 2.99 1.47
CA ALA A 56 12.79 3.59 2.79
C ALA A 56 11.96 2.69 3.71
N ARG A 57 10.92 2.02 3.18
CA ARG A 57 10.12 1.04 3.92
C ARG A 57 10.93 -0.20 4.31
N ALA A 58 11.75 -0.73 3.41
CA ALA A 58 12.64 -1.85 3.71
C ALA A 58 13.67 -1.48 4.79
N TRP A 59 14.21 -0.25 4.75
CA TRP A 59 15.12 0.24 5.78
C TRP A 59 14.43 0.43 7.14
N ARG A 60 13.24 1.01 7.17
CA ARG A 60 12.47 1.11 8.41
C ARG A 60 12.17 -0.27 9.01
N TRP A 61 11.80 -1.23 8.16
CA TRP A 61 11.51 -2.58 8.62
C TRP A 61 12.76 -3.31 9.12
N HIS A 62 13.92 -3.06 8.51
CA HIS A 62 15.23 -3.50 9.03
C HIS A 62 15.47 -3.02 10.47
N TYR A 63 15.18 -1.75 10.76
CA TYR A 63 15.32 -1.21 12.10
C TYR A 63 14.37 -1.88 13.10
N ALA A 64 13.12 -2.11 12.69
CA ALA A 64 12.14 -2.79 13.52
C ALA A 64 12.55 -4.24 13.84
N LEU A 65 13.09 -4.95 12.84
CA LEU A 65 13.58 -6.33 12.95
C LEU A 65 14.88 -6.47 13.73
N ARG A 66 15.67 -5.40 13.91
CA ARG A 66 16.96 -5.43 14.62
C ARG A 66 16.86 -6.01 16.04
N HIS A 67 15.71 -5.84 16.71
CA HIS A 67 15.42 -6.41 18.03
C HIS A 67 15.25 -7.94 18.03
N LEU A 68 14.91 -8.52 16.88
CA LEU A 68 14.74 -9.96 16.70
C LEU A 68 15.98 -10.59 16.06
N LYS A 69 16.44 -10.03 14.93
CA LYS A 69 17.61 -10.49 14.19
C LYS A 69 18.12 -9.39 13.24
N PRO A 70 19.43 -9.13 13.18
CA PRO A 70 19.99 -8.22 12.19
C PRO A 70 19.99 -8.87 10.79
N VAL A 71 19.03 -8.52 9.94
CA VAL A 71 18.93 -9.00 8.54
C VAL A 71 19.25 -7.85 7.60
N PRO A 72 20.19 -7.95 6.65
CA PRO A 72 20.57 -6.83 5.79
C PRO A 72 19.42 -6.30 4.92
N VAL A 73 19.36 -4.98 4.71
CA VAL A 73 18.32 -4.30 3.91
C VAL A 73 18.24 -4.87 2.48
N ALA A 74 19.36 -5.29 1.91
CA ALA A 74 19.43 -5.88 0.57
C ALA A 74 18.60 -7.18 0.44
N ARG A 75 18.46 -7.97 1.51
CA ARG A 75 17.57 -9.15 1.54
C ARG A 75 16.12 -8.78 1.82
N LEU A 76 15.90 -7.75 2.63
CA LEU A 76 14.55 -7.31 3.01
C LEU A 76 13.83 -6.58 1.87
N TYR A 77 14.56 -5.85 1.04
CA TYR A 77 13.99 -5.10 -0.08
C TYR A 77 13.13 -5.95 -1.03
N PRO A 78 13.62 -7.08 -1.60
CA PRO A 78 12.80 -7.93 -2.46
C PRO A 78 11.60 -8.55 -1.70
N LEU A 79 11.74 -8.88 -0.41
CA LEU A 79 10.62 -9.34 0.41
C LEU A 79 9.52 -8.28 0.54
N VAL A 80 9.92 -7.01 0.73
CA VAL A 80 9.00 -5.88 0.79
C VAL A 80 8.31 -5.69 -0.56
N CYS A 81 9.05 -5.77 -1.68
CA CYS A 81 8.47 -5.72 -3.02
C CYS A 81 7.42 -6.83 -3.24
N ILE A 82 7.72 -8.08 -2.87
CA ILE A 82 6.79 -9.22 -2.97
C ILE A 82 5.55 -8.98 -2.08
N GLY A 83 5.75 -8.50 -0.86
CA GLY A 83 4.65 -8.18 0.05
C GLY A 83 3.75 -7.06 -0.51
N TYR A 84 4.33 -6.01 -1.10
CA TYR A 84 3.55 -4.94 -1.72
C TYR A 84 2.86 -5.39 -3.00
N PHE A 85 3.50 -6.22 -3.83
CA PHE A 85 2.84 -6.86 -4.96
C PHE A 85 1.63 -7.68 -4.50
N GLY A 86 1.81 -8.50 -3.47
CA GLY A 86 0.71 -9.27 -2.88
C GLY A 86 -0.42 -8.40 -2.31
N ASN A 87 -0.12 -7.20 -1.80
CA ASN A 87 -1.15 -6.27 -1.34
C ASN A 87 -1.97 -5.69 -2.51
N ASN A 88 -1.35 -5.48 -3.68
CA ASN A 88 -2.05 -5.00 -4.87
C ASN A 88 -2.91 -6.09 -5.55
N VAL A 89 -2.46 -7.35 -5.50
CA VAL A 89 -3.16 -8.46 -6.15
C VAL A 89 -4.21 -9.09 -5.23
N TYR A 90 -3.89 -9.27 -3.95
CA TYR A 90 -4.78 -9.96 -3.01
C TYR A 90 -5.66 -9.00 -2.23
N PRO A 91 -6.96 -9.31 -2.07
CA PRO A 91 -7.85 -8.53 -1.20
C PRO A 91 -7.39 -8.62 0.26
N LEU A 92 -7.81 -7.65 1.08
CA LEU A 92 -7.53 -7.57 2.53
C LEU A 92 -6.06 -7.34 2.90
N ARG A 93 -5.24 -6.79 2.00
CA ARG A 93 -3.81 -6.53 2.25
C ARG A 93 -3.03 -7.79 2.66
N ALA A 94 -3.40 -8.95 2.08
CA ALA A 94 -2.80 -10.24 2.42
C ALA A 94 -1.28 -10.31 2.16
N GLY A 95 -0.73 -9.36 1.38
CA GLY A 95 0.70 -9.22 1.14
C GLY A 95 1.58 -9.08 2.39
N GLU A 96 1.05 -8.57 3.51
CA GLU A 96 1.80 -8.51 4.77
C GLU A 96 2.00 -9.89 5.42
N PHE A 97 1.08 -10.83 5.18
CA PHE A 97 1.22 -12.22 5.58
C PHE A 97 2.27 -12.93 4.72
N ILE A 98 2.32 -12.62 3.42
CA ILE A 98 3.33 -13.17 2.50
C ILE A 98 4.74 -12.76 2.96
N ARG A 99 4.95 -11.47 3.28
CA ARG A 99 6.26 -10.99 3.77
C ARG A 99 6.69 -11.72 5.05
N SER A 100 5.77 -11.92 5.98
CA SER A 100 6.05 -12.56 7.27
C SER A 100 6.26 -14.08 7.13
N TYR A 101 5.58 -14.71 6.18
CA TYR A 101 5.74 -16.12 5.86
C TYR A 101 7.11 -16.39 5.20
N VAL A 102 7.49 -15.59 4.20
CA VAL A 102 8.79 -15.71 3.53
C VAL A 102 9.93 -15.39 4.51
N LEU A 103 9.77 -14.41 5.39
CA LEU A 103 10.76 -14.10 6.42
C LEU A 103 10.95 -15.25 7.42
N ARG A 104 9.87 -15.93 7.81
CA ARG A 104 9.97 -17.15 8.63
C ARG A 104 10.76 -18.24 7.91
N GLN A 105 10.54 -18.42 6.61
CA GLN A 105 11.20 -19.46 5.83
C GLN A 105 12.70 -19.17 5.60
N GLN A 106 13.07 -17.90 5.36
CA GLN A 106 14.44 -17.52 5.07
C GLN A 106 15.30 -17.26 6.32
N GLU A 107 14.72 -16.66 7.36
CA GLU A 107 15.49 -16.15 8.51
C GLU A 107 15.13 -16.84 9.84
N GLN A 108 14.20 -17.81 9.82
CA GLN A 108 13.67 -18.54 10.98
C GLN A 108 13.05 -17.66 12.08
N ILE A 109 12.63 -16.44 11.74
CA ILE A 109 11.95 -15.55 12.67
C ILE A 109 10.50 -16.03 12.85
N PRO A 110 9.97 -16.11 14.09
CA PRO A 110 8.60 -16.51 14.33
C PRO A 110 7.61 -15.57 13.61
N PHE A 111 6.69 -16.18 12.85
CA PHE A 111 5.67 -15.50 12.05
C PHE A 111 4.87 -14.47 12.87
N THR A 112 4.49 -14.85 14.08
CA THR A 112 3.70 -14.01 15.00
C THR A 112 4.48 -12.76 15.43
N SER A 113 5.78 -12.86 15.70
CA SER A 113 6.62 -11.71 16.07
C SER A 113 6.83 -10.77 14.87
N SER A 114 7.07 -11.32 13.68
CA SER A 114 7.14 -10.52 12.44
C SER A 114 5.85 -9.76 12.20
N LEU A 115 4.70 -10.45 12.26
CA LEU A 115 3.37 -9.83 12.10
C LEU A 115 3.08 -8.77 13.16
N ALA A 116 3.43 -9.01 14.43
CA ALA A 116 3.25 -8.02 15.49
C ALA A 116 4.04 -6.73 15.19
N THR A 117 5.26 -6.88 14.68
CA THR A 117 6.10 -5.74 14.27
C THR A 117 5.45 -4.95 13.14
N VAL A 118 4.88 -5.65 12.14
CA VAL A 118 4.14 -5.02 11.04
C VAL A 118 2.90 -4.28 11.56
N PHE A 119 2.16 -4.90 12.48
CA PHE A 119 0.93 -4.33 13.01
C PHE A 119 1.19 -3.05 13.78
N ILE A 120 2.21 -3.03 14.64
CA ILE A 120 2.67 -1.84 15.35
C ILE A 120 3.06 -0.76 14.34
N GLU A 121 3.85 -1.11 13.32
CA GLU A 121 4.25 -0.22 12.24
C GLU A 121 3.04 0.44 11.55
N ARG A 122 1.94 -0.31 11.33
CA ARG A 122 0.71 0.20 10.72
C ARG A 122 -0.10 1.11 11.63
N ILE A 123 -0.13 0.85 12.93
CA ILE A 123 -0.76 1.75 13.90
C ILE A 123 -0.04 3.09 13.90
N PHE A 124 1.30 3.07 13.99
CA PHE A 124 2.11 4.28 13.93
C PHE A 124 1.93 5.03 12.61
N ASP A 125 1.92 4.34 11.46
CA ASP A 125 1.61 4.95 10.17
C ASP A 125 0.25 5.65 10.18
N GLY A 126 -0.79 5.01 10.73
CA GLY A 126 -2.12 5.57 10.84
C GLY A 126 -2.18 6.81 11.74
N LEU A 127 -1.49 6.77 12.88
CA LEU A 127 -1.41 7.91 13.80
C LEU A 127 -0.66 9.10 13.18
N VAL A 128 0.46 8.86 12.51
CA VAL A 128 1.23 9.89 11.82
C VAL A 128 0.41 10.48 10.66
N MET A 129 -0.30 9.64 9.92
CA MET A 129 -1.20 10.11 8.86
C MET A 129 -2.32 10.99 9.41
N LEU A 130 -2.98 10.58 10.50
CA LEU A 130 -4.00 11.40 11.16
C LEU A 130 -3.44 12.73 11.64
N LEU A 131 -2.26 12.71 12.25
CA LEU A 131 -1.57 13.92 12.69
C LEU A 131 -1.34 14.88 11.51
N PHE A 132 -0.84 14.39 10.37
CA PHE A 132 -0.67 15.22 9.18
C PHE A 132 -1.98 15.79 8.67
N VAL A 133 -3.06 15.02 8.70
CA VAL A 133 -4.40 15.50 8.30
C VAL A 133 -4.87 16.63 9.23
N PHE A 134 -4.75 16.45 10.55
CA PHE A 134 -5.15 17.49 11.52
C PHE A 134 -4.26 18.74 11.47
N LEU A 135 -2.98 18.58 11.16
CA LEU A 135 -2.07 19.72 10.98
C LEU A 135 -2.30 20.45 9.66
N ALA A 136 -2.73 19.75 8.61
CA ALA A 136 -3.01 20.34 7.30
C ALA A 136 -4.40 21.01 7.24
N LEU A 137 -5.37 20.51 8.02
CA LEU A 137 -6.74 21.02 8.08
C LEU A 137 -6.86 22.55 8.29
N PRO A 138 -6.08 23.18 9.19
CA PRO A 138 -6.08 24.64 9.35
C PRO A 138 -5.58 25.43 8.14
N PHE A 139 -4.82 24.79 7.24
CA PHE A 139 -4.28 25.40 6.02
C PHE A 139 -5.07 25.04 4.77
N ALA A 140 -6.09 24.18 4.91
CA ALA A 140 -6.99 23.85 3.81
C ALA A 140 -8.00 25.00 3.62
N PRO A 141 -8.20 25.50 2.39
CA PRO A 141 -9.17 26.56 2.10
C PRO A 141 -10.62 26.11 2.31
#